data_AF-U2B209-F1
#
_entry.id   AF-U2B209-F1
#
_cell.length_a   1.000
_cell.length_b   1.000
_cell.length_c   1.000
_cell.angle_alpha   90.00
_cell.angle_beta   90.00
_cell.angle_gamma   90.00
#
_symmetry.space_group_name_H-M   'P 1'
#
loop_
_entity.id
_entity.type
_entity.pdbx_description
1 polymer ?
#
loop_
_entity_poly.entity_id
_entity_poly.type
_entity_poly.pdbx_seq_one_letter_code
_entity_poly.pdbx_strand_id
1 'polypeptide(L)'
;FDLALLVDCLEHLSKRDGLQLLGGIRNLNASRVAVLVDLQAADWRETDFFALAMQASEQFQREGQTLHLFTYDLLDYKQVPDWLNAKFWANPENFGKYWW
;
A
#
# COMPACT_ATOMS: atom_id res chain seq x y z
N PHE A 1 -8.82 12.24 -6.02
CA PHE A 1 -7.59 13.05 -5.97
C PHE A 1 -6.43 12.19 -6.43
N ASP A 2 -5.31 12.78 -6.86
CA ASP A 2 -4.18 11.99 -7.34
C ASP A 2 -3.26 11.50 -6.21
N LEU A 3 -3.34 12.11 -5.02
CA LEU A 3 -2.56 11.75 -3.84
C LEU A 3 -3.36 12.07 -2.58
N ALA A 4 -3.37 11.13 -1.63
CA ALA A 4 -3.77 11.37 -0.25
C ALA A 4 -2.55 11.28 0.67
N LEU A 5 -2.38 12.28 1.56
CA LEU A 5 -1.31 12.32 2.54
C LEU A 5 -1.93 12.21 3.95
N LEU A 6 -1.48 11.24 4.73
CA LEU A 6 -1.89 11.03 6.11
C LEU A 6 -0.67 11.20 7.01
N VAL A 7 -0.78 12.09 7.99
CA VAL A 7 0.26 12.42 8.97
C VAL A 7 -0.43 12.65 10.30
N ASP A 8 0.16 12.15 11.40
CA ASP A 8 -0.34 12.36 12.77
C ASP A 8 -1.83 12.06 12.90
N CYS A 9 -2.22 10.87 12.42
CA CYS A 9 -3.61 10.47 12.29
C CYS A 9 -3.83 9.06 12.81
N LEU A 10 -2.96 8.12 12.45
CA LEU A 10 -3.09 6.72 12.85
C LEU A 10 -2.77 6.51 14.33
N GLU A 11 -1.99 7.42 14.92
CA GLU A 11 -1.65 7.53 16.34
C GLU A 11 -2.90 7.78 17.21
N HIS A 12 -3.92 8.42 16.64
CA HIS A 12 -5.13 8.86 17.35
C HIS A 12 -6.36 7.98 17.04
N LEU A 13 -6.19 6.92 16.25
CA LEU A 13 -7.27 6.06 15.80
C LEU A 13 -7.09 4.64 16.35
N SER A 14 -8.22 3.98 16.58
CA SER A 14 -8.18 2.54 16.81
C SER A 14 -7.62 1.83 15.57
N LYS A 15 -6.98 0.68 15.76
CA LYS A 15 -6.46 -0.13 14.66
C LYS A 15 -7.50 -0.40 13.57
N ARG A 16 -8.74 -0.69 13.99
CA ARG A 16 -9.87 -0.95 13.11
C ARG A 16 -10.22 0.27 12.26
N ASP A 17 -10.35 1.43 12.89
CA ASP A 17 -10.78 2.65 12.19
C ASP A 17 -9.69 3.14 11.24
N GLY A 18 -8.41 3.04 11.63
CA GLY A 18 -7.29 3.36 10.76
C GLY A 18 -7.22 2.43 9.54
N LEU A 19 -7.48 1.12 9.70
CA LEU A 19 -7.58 0.20 8.57
C LEU A 19 -8.74 0.54 7.62
N GLN A 20 -9.90 0.91 8.17
CA GLN A 20 -11.05 1.34 7.35
C GLN A 20 -10.74 2.63 6.59
N LEU A 21 -10.10 3.60 7.24
CA LEU A 21 -9.67 4.86 6.64
C LEU A 21 -8.69 4.62 5.49
N LEU A 22 -7.58 3.90 5.75
CA LEU A 22 -6.55 3.63 4.75
C LEU A 22 -7.11 2.82 3.58
N GLY A 23 -7.88 1.78 3.85
CA GLY A 23 -8.52 0.96 2.81
C GLY A 23 -9.52 1.75 1.98
N GLY A 24 -10.35 2.58 2.62
CA GLY A 24 -11.32 3.43 1.94
C GLY A 24 -10.66 4.47 1.03
N ILE A 25 -9.61 5.13 1.52
CA ILE A 25 -8.86 6.11 0.73
C ILE A 25 -8.20 5.43 -0.47
N ARG A 26 -7.45 4.34 -0.23
CA ARG A 26 -6.72 3.58 -1.25
C ARG A 26 -7.64 3.05 -2.35
N ASN A 27 -8.80 2.52 -1.97
CA ASN A 27 -9.66 1.82 -2.92
C ASN A 27 -10.64 2.75 -3.65
N LEU A 28 -11.02 3.88 -3.05
CA LEU A 28 -12.15 4.67 -3.55
C LEU A 28 -11.84 6.17 -3.79
N ASN A 29 -10.75 6.72 -3.24
CA ASN A 29 -10.58 8.17 -3.18
C ASN A 29 -9.28 8.69 -3.83
N ALA A 30 -8.21 7.90 -3.83
CA ALA A 30 -6.91 8.31 -4.36
C ALA A 30 -6.16 7.17 -5.05
N SER A 31 -5.52 7.46 -6.18
CA SER A 31 -4.62 6.53 -6.88
C SER A 31 -3.26 6.40 -6.21
N ARG A 32 -2.85 7.40 -5.40
CA ARG A 32 -1.62 7.35 -4.60
C ARG A 32 -1.91 7.70 -3.15
N VAL A 33 -1.19 7.06 -2.23
CA VAL A 33 -1.30 7.30 -0.80
C VAL A 33 0.10 7.38 -0.20
N ALA A 34 0.32 8.36 0.67
CA ALA A 34 1.50 8.47 1.50
C ALA A 34 1.07 8.55 2.97
N VAL A 35 1.69 7.74 3.82
CA VAL A 35 1.44 7.72 5.26
C VAL A 35 2.76 7.96 5.98
N LEU A 36 2.83 9.00 6.80
CA LEU A 36 3.85 9.11 7.84
C LEU A 36 3.24 8.67 9.16
N VAL A 37 3.88 7.70 9.81
CA VAL A 37 3.44 7.16 11.09
C VAL A 37 4.62 6.98 12.03
N ASP A 38 4.44 7.31 13.30
CA ASP A 38 5.34 6.88 14.36
C ASP A 38 4.92 5.48 14.85
N LEU A 39 5.66 4.44 14.43
CA LEU A 39 5.38 3.06 14.82
C LEU A 39 5.63 2.79 16.30
N GLN A 40 6.37 3.64 17.01
CA GLN A 40 6.57 3.49 18.46
C GLN A 40 5.40 4.08 19.25
N ALA A 41 4.75 5.11 18.70
CA ALA A 41 3.60 5.78 19.32
C ALA A 41 2.25 5.17 18.92
N ALA A 42 2.19 4.41 17.83
CA ALA A 42 0.95 3.82 17.30
C ALA A 42 0.91 2.29 17.45
N ASP A 43 -0.29 1.71 17.58
CA ASP A 43 -0.51 0.24 17.55
C ASP A 43 -0.45 -0.30 16.11
N TRP A 44 0.66 -0.02 15.43
CA TRP A 44 0.90 -0.38 14.04
C TRP A 44 2.25 -1.06 13.84
N ARG A 45 2.25 -2.07 12.97
CA ARG A 45 3.45 -2.77 12.51
C ARG A 45 3.60 -2.53 11.01
N GLU A 46 4.83 -2.58 10.51
CA GLU A 46 5.09 -2.45 9.07
C GLU A 46 4.25 -3.42 8.23
N THR A 47 4.07 -4.64 8.74
CA THR A 47 3.28 -5.69 8.10
C THR A 47 1.83 -5.30 7.83
N ASP A 48 1.25 -4.41 8.64
CA ASP A 48 -0.11 -3.92 8.44
C ASP A 48 -0.19 -3.02 7.19
N PHE A 49 0.88 -2.28 6.87
CA PHE A 49 0.98 -1.48 5.65
C PHE A 49 1.27 -2.35 4.43
N PHE A 50 2.11 -3.38 4.58
CA PHE A 50 2.35 -4.36 3.51
C PHE A 50 1.08 -5.12 3.12
N ALA A 51 0.22 -5.45 4.09
CA ALA A 51 -1.09 -6.05 3.83
C ALA A 51 -2.01 -5.14 2.98
N LEU A 52 -1.77 -3.83 3.00
CA LEU A 52 -2.43 -2.83 2.17
C LEU A 52 -1.69 -2.56 0.84
N ALA A 53 -0.72 -3.40 0.48
CA ALA A 53 0.15 -3.26 -0.68
C ALA A 53 0.97 -1.96 -0.69
N MET A 54 1.18 -1.35 0.48
CA MET A 54 2.08 -0.22 0.61
C MET A 54 3.54 -0.70 0.70
N GLN A 55 4.47 0.14 0.29
CA GLN A 55 5.91 -0.08 0.38
C GLN A 55 6.49 0.82 1.46
N ALA A 56 7.42 0.31 2.26
CA ALA A 56 8.24 1.16 3.13
C ALA A 56 9.20 1.96 2.24
N SER A 57 9.19 3.29 2.36
CA SER A 57 9.99 4.17 1.53
C SER A 57 11.17 4.77 2.29
N GLU A 58 10.91 5.48 3.39
CA GLU A 58 11.94 6.26 4.11
C GLU A 58 11.64 6.31 5.62
N GLN A 59 12.66 6.67 6.41
CA GLN A 59 12.53 6.95 7.84
C GLN A 59 13.11 8.32 8.18
N PHE A 60 12.40 9.08 9.01
CA PHE A 60 12.80 10.42 9.42
C PHE A 60 12.94 10.47 10.93
N GLN A 61 14.07 10.96 11.42
CA GLN A 61 14.33 11.13 12.85
C GLN A 61 14.28 12.60 13.24
N ARG A 62 13.53 12.92 14.29
CA ARG A 62 13.45 14.27 14.86
C ARG A 62 13.22 14.21 16.35
N GLU A 63 14.12 14.81 17.15
CA GLU A 63 13.90 15.06 18.58
C GLU A 63 13.44 13.82 19.39
N GLY A 64 13.92 12.62 19.02
CA GLY A 64 13.55 11.34 19.64
C GLY A 64 12.38 10.61 18.99
N GLN A 65 11.66 11.25 18.07
CA GLN A 65 10.63 10.65 17.24
C GLN A 65 11.23 10.00 15.98
N THR A 66 10.70 8.84 15.57
CA THR A 66 11.03 8.20 14.29
C THR A 66 9.77 7.99 13.45
N LEU A 67 9.61 8.80 12.40
CA LEU A 67 8.50 8.67 11.46
C LEU A 67 8.88 7.74 10.32
N HIS A 68 8.00 6.79 10.02
CA HIS A 68 8.13 5.85 8.93
C HIS A 68 7.19 6.27 7.79
N LEU A 69 7.74 6.39 6.59
CA LEU A 69 6.97 6.68 5.38
C LEU A 69 6.60 5.39 4.66
N PHE A 70 5.30 5.16 4.50
CA PHE A 70 4.74 4.13 3.64
C PHE A 70 4.02 4.76 2.45
N THR A 71 4.22 4.19 1.27
CA THR A 71 3.61 4.70 0.03
C THR A 71 2.87 3.62 -0.74
N TYR A 72 1.83 4.03 -1.44
CA TYR A 72 1.10 3.22 -2.41
C TYR A 72 0.91 4.03 -3.69
N ASP A 73 1.13 3.38 -4.84
CA ASP A 73 0.81 3.92 -6.15
C ASP A 73 0.08 2.86 -6.97
N LEU A 74 -1.17 3.14 -7.37
CA LEU A 74 -2.00 2.23 -8.15
C LEU A 74 -1.36 1.82 -9.49
N LEU A 75 -0.51 2.65 -10.09
CA LEU A 75 0.14 2.33 -11.35
C LEU A 75 1.30 1.35 -11.16
N ASP A 76 2.08 1.51 -10.08
CA ASP A 76 3.35 0.79 -9.90
C ASP A 76 3.34 -0.21 -8.73
N TYR A 77 2.21 -0.40 -8.03
CA TYR A 77 2.13 -1.28 -6.85
C TYR A 77 2.46 -2.74 -7.17
N LYS A 78 2.23 -3.19 -8.40
CA LYS A 78 2.48 -4.56 -8.84
C LYS A 78 3.17 -4.56 -10.20
N GLN A 79 4.39 -5.08 -10.21
CA GLN A 79 5.08 -5.42 -11.46
C GLN A 79 4.35 -6.56 -12.16
N VAL A 80 4.13 -6.42 -13.47
CA VAL A 80 3.61 -7.51 -14.30
C VAL A 80 4.70 -8.59 -14.36
N PRO A 81 4.45 -9.79 -13.82
CA PRO A 81 5.48 -10.81 -13.82
C PRO A 81 5.70 -11.39 -15.21
N ASP A 82 6.94 -11.76 -15.52
CA ASP A 82 7.34 -12.31 -16.83
C ASP A 82 6.60 -13.57 -17.24
N TRP A 83 6.01 -14.30 -16.29
CA TRP A 83 5.22 -15.50 -16.57
C TRP A 83 3.76 -15.20 -16.94
N LEU A 84 3.28 -13.97 -16.72
CA LEU A 84 1.92 -13.55 -17.07
C LEU A 84 1.85 -13.10 -18.53
N ASN A 85 2.25 -13.98 -19.43
CA ASN A 85 2.08 -13.81 -20.87
C ASN A 85 1.90 -15.18 -21.53
N ALA A 86 1.55 -15.17 -22.83
CA ALA A 86 1.28 -16.39 -23.59
C ALA A 86 2.46 -17.39 -23.57
N LYS A 87 3.71 -16.92 -23.47
CA LYS A 87 4.91 -17.78 -23.61
C LYS A 87 5.04 -18.80 -22.47
N PHE A 88 4.60 -18.46 -21.26
CA PHE A 88 4.73 -19.30 -20.07
C PHE A 88 3.38 -19.77 -19.50
N TRP A 89 2.29 -19.54 -20.24
CA TRP A 89 0.97 -20.05 -19.86
C TRP A 89 0.92 -21.58 -20.01
N ALA A 90 0.17 -22.27 -19.15
CA ALA A 90 0.06 -23.74 -19.17
C ALA A 90 -0.52 -24.32 -20.47
N ASN A 91 -1.07 -23.48 -21.34
CA ASN A 91 -1.49 -23.80 -22.71
C ASN A 91 -1.39 -22.52 -23.59
N PRO A 92 -0.20 -22.18 -24.10
CA PRO A 92 0.08 -20.93 -24.81
C PRO A 92 -0.90 -20.63 -25.96
N GLU A 93 -1.34 -21.67 -26.66
CA GLU A 93 -2.25 -21.56 -27.80
C GLU A 93 -3.67 -21.11 -27.42
N ASN A 94 -4.08 -21.28 -26.16
CA ASN A 94 -5.38 -20.87 -25.64
C ASN A 94 -5.34 -19.55 -24.84
N PHE A 95 -4.17 -18.92 -24.70
CA PHE A 95 -4.02 -17.66 -23.97
C PHE A 95 -4.93 -16.56 -24.54
N GLY A 96 -5.80 -16.00 -23.70
CA GLY A 96 -6.73 -14.92 -24.08
C GLY A 96 -7.87 -15.33 -25.02
N LYS A 97 -8.00 -16.62 -25.38
CA LYS A 97 -9.07 -17.12 -26.28
C LYS A 97 -10.30 -17.59 -25.53
N TYR A 98 -10.09 -18.31 -24.43
CA TYR A 98 -11.17 -18.84 -23.61
C TYR A 98 -11.02 -18.29 -22.20
N TRP A 99 -12.14 -17.78 -21.68
CA TRP A 99 -12.30 -17.50 -20.27
C TRP A 99 -13.14 -18.66 -19.77
N TRP A 100 -12.56 -19.50 -18.91
CA TRP A 100 -13.03 -20.82 -18.45
C TRP A 100 -13.29 -21.88 -19.54
#